data_AF-A0A349THC5-F1
#
_entry.id   AF-A0A349THC5-F1
#
_cell.length_a   1.000
_cell.length_b   1.000
_cell.length_c   1.000
_cell.angle_alpha   90.00
_cell.angle_beta   90.00
_cell.angle_gamma   90.00
#
_symmetry.space_group_name_H-M   'P 1'
#
loop_
_entity.id
_entity.type
_entity.pdbx_description
1 polymer ?
#
loop_
_entity_poly.entity_id
_entity_poly.type
_entity_poly.pdbx_seq_one_letter_code
_entity_poly.pdbx_strand_id
1 'polypeptide(L)'
;MKSFQENHFASFGTRSLTSTLIYCGLLTLASVSHAQEWTYWGGNKAFNRYSPADHIDAGNVQQLEIVWQRSAIDESITSAFPRLRVSGTLRGTPIYLDGVLYASN
;
A
#
# COMPACT_ATOMS: atom_id res chain seq x y z
N MET A 1 -68.53 -5.74 27.42
CA MET A 1 -69.39 -5.79 26.23
C MET A 1 -68.52 -6.16 25.04
N LYS A 2 -68.80 -7.33 24.43
CA LYS A 2 -68.31 -7.88 23.15
C LYS A 2 -66.80 -8.19 23.01
N SER A 3 -66.55 -9.50 23.16
CA SER A 3 -65.48 -10.31 22.56
C SER A 3 -65.40 -10.20 21.03
N PHE A 4 -64.21 -10.33 20.45
CA PHE A 4 -64.02 -11.14 19.23
C PHE A 4 -62.54 -11.51 18.97
N GLN A 5 -62.26 -12.79 19.25
CA GLN A 5 -61.46 -13.77 18.50
C GLN A 5 -59.93 -13.62 18.34
N GLU A 6 -59.31 -14.70 18.82
CA GLU A 6 -57.99 -15.26 18.58
C GLU A 6 -57.64 -15.35 17.09
N ASN A 7 -56.35 -15.50 16.76
CA ASN A 7 -55.86 -16.54 15.85
C ASN A 7 -54.32 -16.64 15.84
N HIS A 8 -53.84 -17.76 16.38
CA HIS A 8 -52.75 -18.62 15.91
C HIS A 8 -51.28 -18.15 15.90
N PHE A 9 -50.55 -18.66 16.90
CA PHE A 9 -49.36 -19.53 16.77
C PHE A 9 -48.41 -19.30 15.59
N ALA A 10 -47.20 -18.83 15.89
CA ALA A 10 -45.97 -19.41 15.36
C ALA A 10 -44.78 -19.04 16.26
N SER A 11 -44.47 -19.94 17.20
CA SER A 11 -43.15 -20.03 17.82
C SER A 11 -42.17 -20.60 16.78
N PHE A 12 -41.25 -19.77 16.31
CA PHE A 12 -40.03 -20.17 15.60
C PHE A 12 -38.99 -19.11 15.95
N GLY A 13 -37.85 -19.36 16.55
CA GLY A 13 -37.16 -20.58 16.93
C GLY A 13 -35.78 -20.08 17.28
N THR A 14 -35.47 -20.02 18.58
CA THR A 14 -34.17 -19.58 19.09
C THR A 14 -33.10 -20.54 18.63
N ARG A 15 -32.36 -20.24 17.56
CA ARG A 15 -31.10 -20.93 17.22
C ARG A 15 -30.31 -20.17 16.16
N SER A 16 -29.00 -20.11 16.38
CA SER A 16 -27.95 -19.68 15.45
C SER A 16 -27.48 -18.22 15.54
N LEU A 17 -26.92 -17.85 16.70
CA LEU A 17 -26.04 -16.68 16.83
C LEU A 17 -24.56 -17.05 17.04
N THR A 18 -24.23 -18.35 17.11
CA THR A 18 -22.87 -18.79 17.49
C THR A 18 -21.92 -19.00 16.30
N SER A 19 -22.42 -19.05 15.06
CA SER A 19 -21.57 -19.36 13.90
C SER A 19 -20.84 -18.15 13.28
N THR A 20 -21.23 -16.92 13.61
CA THR A 20 -20.66 -15.70 12.98
C THR A 20 -19.36 -15.23 13.66
N LEU A 21 -19.14 -15.61 14.92
CA LEU A 21 -17.96 -15.15 15.69
C LEU A 21 -16.66 -15.87 15.30
N ILE A 22 -16.73 -17.07 14.74
CA ILE A 22 -15.54 -17.85 14.36
C ILE A 22 -14.90 -17.31 13.07
N TYR A 23 -15.69 -16.70 12.17
CA TYR A 23 -15.17 -16.14 10.92
C TYR A 23 -14.50 -14.77 11.12
N CYS A 24 -14.88 -14.04 12.16
CA CYS A 24 -14.36 -12.69 12.42
C CYS A 24 -13.00 -12.70 13.15
N GLY A 25 -12.63 -13.81 13.80
CA GLY A 25 -11.37 -13.93 14.54
C GLY A 25 -10.15 -14.31 13.70
N LEU A 26 -10.35 -14.87 12.50
CA LEU A 26 -9.23 -15.28 11.62
C LEU A 26 -8.70 -14.14 10.72
N LEU A 27 -9.30 -12.95 10.73
CA LEU A 27 -9.03 -11.93 9.71
C LEU A 27 -8.10 -10.77 10.14
N THR A 28 -7.50 -10.78 11.33
CA THR A 28 -6.72 -9.61 11.82
C THR A 28 -5.30 -9.97 12.24
N LEU A 29 -4.54 -10.56 11.32
CA LEU A 29 -3.08 -10.50 11.30
C LEU A 29 -2.60 -10.06 9.92
N ALA A 30 -3.16 -8.96 9.40
CA ALA A 30 -2.50 -8.24 8.32
C ALA A 30 -1.31 -7.50 8.94
N SER A 31 -0.14 -8.14 8.95
CA SER A 31 1.12 -7.46 9.20
C SER A 31 1.19 -6.31 8.18
N VAL A 32 1.29 -5.06 8.64
CA VAL A 32 1.74 -3.99 7.75
C VAL A 32 3.19 -4.34 7.43
N SER A 33 3.42 -4.99 6.29
CA SER A 33 4.76 -5.15 5.76
C SER A 33 5.21 -3.74 5.37
N HIS A 34 5.95 -3.08 6.25
CA HIS A 34 6.66 -1.87 5.85
C HIS A 34 7.59 -2.27 4.71
N ALA A 35 7.50 -1.55 3.60
CA ALA A 35 8.45 -1.72 2.52
C ALA A 35 9.86 -1.56 3.09
N GLN A 36 10.77 -2.44 2.68
CA GLN A 36 12.14 -2.40 3.14
C GLN A 36 12.73 -1.01 2.89
N GLU A 37 13.23 -0.38 3.95
CA GLU A 37 13.81 0.95 3.85
C GLU A 37 15.12 0.94 3.05
N TRP A 38 15.38 2.05 2.36
CA TRP A 38 16.61 2.32 1.63
C TRP A 38 17.24 3.61 2.19
N THR A 39 17.89 3.48 3.35
CA THR A 39 18.33 4.64 4.15
C THR A 39 19.70 5.18 3.75
N TYR A 40 20.45 4.43 2.94
CA TYR A 40 21.77 4.82 2.45
C TYR A 40 21.84 4.65 0.94
N TRP A 41 22.41 5.63 0.23
CA TRP A 41 22.47 5.65 -1.24
C TRP A 41 23.14 4.40 -1.85
N GLY A 42 24.02 3.73 -1.10
CA GLY A 42 24.63 2.44 -1.46
C GLY A 42 23.89 1.18 -1.02
N GLY A 43 22.64 1.28 -0.57
CA GLY A 43 21.87 0.23 0.11
C GLY A 43 22.25 0.12 1.59
N ASN A 44 23.55 0.07 1.90
CA ASN A 44 24.08 0.13 3.26
C ASN A 44 25.49 0.74 3.29
N LYS A 45 26.06 0.90 4.48
CA LYS A 45 27.41 1.46 4.66
C LYS A 45 28.53 0.67 3.96
N ALA A 46 28.31 -0.62 3.68
CA ALA A 46 29.23 -1.47 2.93
C ALA A 46 29.03 -1.38 1.41
N PHE A 47 28.06 -0.57 0.95
CA PHE A 47 27.86 -0.25 -0.46
C PHE A 47 27.45 -1.42 -1.36
N ASN A 48 26.80 -2.43 -0.78
CA ASN A 48 26.49 -3.68 -1.49
C ASN A 48 25.29 -3.60 -2.45
N ARG A 49 24.44 -2.55 -2.35
CA ARG A 49 23.20 -2.37 -3.12
C ARG A 49 22.25 -3.58 -3.09
N TYR A 50 22.22 -4.32 -1.99
CA TYR A 50 21.38 -5.50 -1.84
C TYR A 50 20.11 -5.18 -1.06
N SER A 51 18.96 -5.65 -1.55
CA SER A 51 17.68 -5.64 -0.84
C SER A 51 17.24 -7.08 -0.53
N PRO A 52 16.82 -7.40 0.70
CA PRO A 52 16.24 -8.69 1.04
C PRO A 52 14.78 -8.86 0.56
N ALA A 53 14.15 -7.83 -0.02
CA ALA A 53 12.78 -7.93 -0.51
C ALA A 53 12.67 -8.93 -1.68
N ASP A 54 11.69 -9.82 -1.62
CA ASP A 54 11.54 -10.98 -2.50
C ASP A 54 10.16 -11.07 -3.18
N HIS A 55 9.29 -10.07 -2.98
CA HIS A 55 7.98 -10.01 -3.64
C HIS A 55 8.09 -9.95 -5.18
N ILE A 56 9.23 -9.50 -5.71
CA ILE A 56 9.54 -9.44 -7.13
C ILE A 56 10.71 -10.37 -7.40
N ASP A 57 10.53 -11.31 -8.33
CA ASP A 57 11.52 -12.33 -8.68
C ASP A 57 11.54 -12.63 -10.19
N ALA A 58 12.36 -13.61 -10.61
CA ALA A 58 12.51 -14.00 -12.00
C ALA A 58 11.23 -14.58 -12.64
N GLY A 59 10.30 -15.10 -11.82
CA GLY A 59 9.02 -15.64 -12.29
C GLY A 59 7.98 -14.57 -12.56
N ASN A 60 8.00 -13.46 -11.81
CA ASN A 60 6.95 -12.43 -11.89
C ASN A 60 7.41 -11.05 -12.40
N VAL A 61 8.71 -10.78 -12.58
CA VAL A 61 9.23 -9.46 -13.04
C VAL A 61 8.59 -8.98 -14.34
N GLN A 62 8.14 -9.91 -15.18
CA GLN A 62 7.48 -9.66 -16.45
C GLN A 62 6.10 -8.98 -16.31
N GLN A 63 5.52 -9.02 -15.10
CA GLN A 63 4.18 -8.51 -14.78
C GLN A 63 4.20 -7.09 -14.21
N LEU A 64 5.38 -6.49 -14.04
CA LEU A 64 5.50 -5.15 -13.46
C LEU A 64 4.86 -4.08 -14.33
N GLU A 65 4.17 -3.15 -13.68
CA GLU A 65 3.55 -2.00 -14.31
C GLU A 65 3.97 -0.69 -13.62
N ILE A 66 3.82 0.41 -14.34
CA ILE A 66 4.04 1.75 -13.77
C ILE A 66 2.82 2.10 -12.92
N VAL A 67 3.00 2.11 -11.60
CA VAL A 67 1.94 2.45 -10.64
C VAL A 67 1.84 3.95 -10.36
N TRP A 68 2.92 4.71 -10.56
CA TRP A 68 2.94 6.17 -10.45
C TRP A 68 4.17 6.75 -11.16
N GLN A 69 4.12 8.03 -11.50
CA GLN A 69 5.24 8.79 -12.06
C GLN A 69 5.20 10.24 -11.56
N ARG A 70 6.36 10.87 -11.37
CA ARG A 70 6.49 12.31 -11.11
C ARG A 70 7.36 12.98 -12.17
N SER A 71 7.20 14.28 -12.36
CA SER A 71 8.20 15.10 -13.06
C SER A 71 9.51 15.09 -12.28
N ALA A 72 10.63 14.91 -12.98
CA ALA A 72 11.96 14.97 -12.37
C ALA A 72 12.23 16.35 -11.76
N ILE A 73 11.82 17.39 -12.51
CA ILE A 73 11.96 18.78 -12.12
C ILE A 73 10.66 19.28 -11.52
N ASP A 74 10.77 19.94 -10.38
CA ASP A 74 9.64 20.60 -9.73
C ASP A 74 9.06 21.71 -10.63
N GLU A 75 7.74 21.77 -10.71
CA GLU A 75 7.02 22.72 -11.57
C GLU A 75 7.31 24.19 -11.24
N SER A 76 7.66 24.49 -9.99
CA SER A 76 8.08 25.82 -9.59
C SER A 76 9.34 26.30 -10.33
N ILE A 77 10.27 25.39 -10.65
CA ILE A 77 11.50 25.71 -11.37
C ILE A 77 11.20 25.95 -12.85
N THR A 78 10.43 25.06 -13.48
CA THR A 78 10.09 25.20 -14.90
C THR A 78 9.21 26.42 -15.16
N SER A 79 8.34 26.78 -14.20
CA SER A 79 7.52 28.00 -14.25
C SER A 79 8.36 29.27 -14.09
N ALA A 80 9.31 29.29 -13.14
CA ALA A 80 10.19 30.43 -12.92
C ALA A 80 11.19 30.64 -14.07
N PHE A 81 11.61 29.56 -14.75
CA PHE A 81 12.60 29.60 -15.82
C PHE A 81 12.12 28.86 -17.08
N PRO A 82 11.17 29.41 -17.87
CA PRO A 82 10.58 28.72 -19.02
C PRO A 82 11.55 28.37 -20.15
N ARG A 83 12.74 29.01 -20.18
CA ARG A 83 13.80 28.72 -21.15
C ARG A 83 14.88 27.76 -20.64
N LEU A 84 14.75 27.29 -19.39
CA LEU A 84 15.70 26.36 -18.80
C LEU A 84 15.71 25.06 -19.61
N ARG A 85 16.90 24.64 -20.03
CA ARG A 85 17.14 23.37 -20.71
C ARG A 85 17.67 22.39 -19.68
N VAL A 86 16.83 21.47 -19.25
CA VAL A 86 17.20 20.45 -18.27
C VAL A 86 17.89 19.31 -19.00
N SER A 87 19.05 18.89 -18.48
CA SER A 87 19.73 17.69 -18.99
C SER A 87 18.90 16.44 -18.67
N GLY A 88 18.75 15.54 -19.64
CA GLY A 88 18.16 14.22 -19.41
C GLY A 88 19.01 13.31 -18.51
N THR A 89 20.22 13.74 -18.13
CA THR A 89 21.11 12.96 -17.27
C THR A 89 20.79 13.22 -15.80
N LEU A 90 19.75 12.55 -15.29
CA LEU A 90 19.40 12.58 -13.88
C LEU A 90 20.32 11.63 -13.10
N ARG A 91 21.04 12.16 -12.11
CA ARG A 91 21.98 11.39 -11.29
C ARG A 91 21.55 11.47 -9.83
N GLY A 92 20.71 10.54 -9.42
CA GLY A 92 20.29 10.40 -8.02
C GLY A 92 19.94 8.96 -7.71
N THR A 93 20.26 8.52 -6.50
CA THR A 93 19.76 7.26 -5.93
C THR A 93 18.84 7.64 -4.78
N PRO A 94 17.51 7.55 -4.96
CA PRO A 94 16.55 7.98 -3.95
C PRO A 94 16.76 7.26 -2.61
N ILE A 95 16.39 7.95 -1.53
CA ILE A 95 16.37 7.41 -0.16
C ILE A 95 14.91 7.16 0.21
N TYR A 96 14.60 5.98 0.74
CA TYR A 96 13.28 5.62 1.22
C TYR A 96 13.34 5.35 2.73
N LEU A 97 12.63 6.14 3.52
CA LEU A 97 12.66 6.12 4.98
C LEU A 97 11.28 6.56 5.52
N ASP A 98 10.75 5.85 6.51
CA ASP A 98 9.47 6.18 7.15
C ASP A 98 8.30 6.38 6.17
N GLY A 99 8.28 5.60 5.09
CA GLY A 99 7.24 5.70 4.06
C GLY A 99 7.39 6.84 3.06
N VAL A 100 8.46 7.64 3.15
CA VAL A 100 8.71 8.80 2.28
C VAL A 100 9.91 8.54 1.36
N LEU A 101 9.74 8.86 0.07
CA LEU A 101 10.80 8.78 -0.94
C LEU A 101 11.43 10.16 -1.17
N TYR A 102 12.71 10.31 -0.84
CA TYR A 102 13.50 11.51 -1.05
C TYR A 102 14.38 11.37 -2.29
N ALA A 103 14.29 12.35 -3.19
CA ALA A 103 15.10 12.40 -4.40
C ALA A 103 15.56 13.82 -4.69
N SER A 104 16.68 13.97 -5.39
CA SER A 104 17.12 15.27 -5.89
C SER A 104 16.14 15.82 -6.93
N ASN A 105 16.08 17.15 -7.00
CA ASN A 105 15.48 17.89 -8.11
C ASN A 105 16.55 18.09 -9.20
#